data_AF-A0A1U7GKQ2-F1
#
_entry.id   AF-A0A1U7GKQ2-F1
#
_cell.length_a   1.000
_cell.length_b   1.000
_cell.length_c   1.000
_cell.angle_alpha   90.00
_cell.angle_beta   90.00
_cell.angle_gamma   90.00
#
_symmetry.space_group_name_H-M   'P 1'
#
loop_
_entity.id
_entity.type
_entity.pdbx_description
1 polymer ?
#
loop_
_entity_poly.entity_id
_entity_poly.type
_entity_poly.pdbx_seq_one_letter_code
_entity_poly.pdbx_strand_id
1 'polypeptide(L)'
;MERPPADRITQAELSHLKAAGEKSKDAIVVYETAKRSVLAKVREGLPVEDGDLYPVLSTREEKRVTNAEIARLMGPEVLEEMRAQLRPTVSESLKVECRAVVAPPAGPAEPETAGGLGYRRFSRAVNHFAIAALAILATAGPARAQQLPTGRAEVVTTEPRLGSVVANAPIPAEMHIRNEGSDVDGAGLCVISSILANGMYQGVPGLESGKGSELWKRAKAEPGGYYPEKLEKLLKEVLPDEKWFSWEGEGTDLVRAYNAKGYPVGSTTNTGELYEGKPVHHMISDAHLDEAVACIIDNNDPGKYRWVTAAEFARRFPDGGKGWGFVWLRLPPGLDDSLYYAAALLLASAALLLPSNLLWLMAARNAYRASTAVRPS
;
A
#
# COMPACT_ATOMS: atom_id res chain seq x y z
N MET A 1 20.40 -36.22 38.23
CA MET A 1 20.33 -34.78 37.93
C MET A 1 19.12 -34.57 37.04
N GLU A 2 18.06 -33.95 37.56
CA GLU A 2 16.88 -33.57 36.78
C GLU A 2 17.29 -32.56 35.70
N ARG A 3 16.83 -32.77 34.45
CA ARG A 3 16.94 -31.76 33.41
C ARG A 3 16.05 -30.57 33.79
N PRO A 4 16.53 -29.32 33.68
CA PRO A 4 15.68 -28.18 33.91
C PRO A 4 14.53 -28.17 32.88
N PRO A 5 13.33 -27.66 33.24
CA PRO A 5 12.19 -27.55 32.35
C PRO A 5 12.56 -26.74 31.09
N ALA A 6 12.10 -27.19 29.92
CA ALA A 6 12.44 -26.67 28.59
C ALA A 6 11.81 -25.29 28.27
N ASP A 7 11.21 -24.65 29.26
CA ASP A 7 10.31 -23.51 29.16
C ASP A 7 10.91 -22.22 29.76
N ARG A 8 12.23 -22.18 30.00
CA ARG A 8 12.93 -20.96 30.45
C ARG A 8 14.09 -20.59 29.53
N ILE A 9 13.97 -19.44 28.86
CA ILE A 9 15.06 -18.80 28.13
C ILE A 9 16.16 -18.43 29.11
N THR A 10 17.36 -18.98 28.90
CA THR A 10 18.51 -18.77 29.77
C THR A 10 19.18 -17.41 29.48
N GLN A 11 19.88 -16.87 30.47
CA GLN A 11 20.65 -15.63 30.30
C GLN A 11 21.77 -15.79 29.25
N ALA A 12 22.28 -17.02 29.06
CA ALA A 12 23.25 -17.33 28.01
C ALA A 12 22.62 -17.20 26.61
N GLU A 13 21.39 -17.68 26.41
CA GLU A 13 20.66 -17.57 25.14
C GLU A 13 20.29 -16.11 24.82
N LEU A 14 19.83 -15.35 25.81
CA LEU A 14 19.59 -13.90 25.67
C LEU A 14 20.86 -13.14 25.28
N SER A 15 21.98 -13.48 25.91
CA SER A 15 23.28 -12.86 25.61
C SER A 15 23.76 -13.21 24.20
N HIS A 16 23.57 -14.45 23.76
CA HIS A 16 23.90 -14.89 22.42
C HIS A 16 23.01 -14.20 21.36
N LEU A 17 21.70 -14.08 21.62
CA LEU A 17 20.76 -13.38 20.75
C LEU A 17 21.11 -11.89 20.63
N LYS A 18 21.48 -11.24 21.74
CA LYS A 18 21.93 -9.85 21.76
C LYS A 18 23.23 -9.66 20.96
N ALA A 19 24.20 -10.54 21.13
CA ALA A 19 25.46 -10.50 20.37
C ALA A 19 25.24 -10.75 18.87
N ALA A 20 24.32 -11.65 18.49
CA ALA A 20 23.92 -11.86 17.11
C ALA A 20 23.20 -10.63 16.52
N GLY A 21 22.34 -9.97 17.32
CA GLY A 21 21.66 -8.74 16.95
C GLY A 21 22.62 -7.57 16.70
N GLU A 22 23.63 -7.39 17.56
CA GLU A 22 24.66 -6.35 17.36
C GLU A 22 25.54 -6.64 16.13
N LYS A 23 25.97 -7.89 15.90
CA LYS A 23 26.69 -8.26 14.67
C LYS A 23 25.85 -8.02 13.41
N SER A 24 24.52 -8.21 13.49
CA SER A 24 23.61 -7.93 12.38
C SER A 24 23.47 -6.43 12.12
N LYS A 25 23.42 -5.59 13.15
CA LYS A 25 23.43 -4.13 13.00
C LYS A 25 24.70 -3.64 12.33
N ASP A 26 25.86 -4.15 12.74
CA ASP A 26 27.14 -3.78 12.13
C ASP A 26 27.19 -4.20 10.65
N ALA A 27 26.69 -5.40 10.33
CA ALA A 27 26.59 -5.87 8.95
C ALA A 27 25.64 -5.01 8.10
N ILE A 28 24.52 -4.56 8.65
CA ILE A 28 23.56 -3.66 7.98
C ILE A 28 24.19 -2.28 7.74
N VAL A 29 24.90 -1.73 8.71
CA VAL A 29 25.59 -0.43 8.58
C VAL A 29 26.69 -0.51 7.52
N VAL A 30 27.47 -1.59 7.50
CA VAL A 30 28.51 -1.84 6.48
C VAL A 30 27.87 -1.97 5.09
N TYR A 31 26.77 -2.72 4.97
CA TYR A 31 26.03 -2.89 3.71
C TYR A 31 25.46 -1.57 3.20
N GLU A 32 24.75 -0.79 4.03
CA GLU A 32 24.15 0.49 3.62
C GLU A 32 25.20 1.56 3.32
N THR A 33 26.37 1.50 3.95
CA THR A 33 27.51 2.36 3.62
C THR A 33 28.12 1.98 2.27
N ALA A 34 28.32 0.69 2.02
CA ALA A 34 28.80 0.18 0.73
C ALA A 34 27.82 0.50 -0.41
N LYS A 35 26.52 0.29 -0.20
CA LYS A 35 25.45 0.63 -1.15
C LYS A 35 25.42 2.12 -1.49
N ARG A 36 25.53 3.00 -0.49
CA ARG A 36 25.61 4.46 -0.73
C ARG A 36 26.84 4.85 -1.54
N SER A 37 28.00 4.25 -1.25
CA SER A 37 29.24 4.48 -1.99
C SER A 37 29.14 4.03 -3.46
N VAL A 38 28.56 2.85 -3.70
CA VAL A 38 28.31 2.33 -5.06
C VAL A 38 27.34 3.24 -5.83
N LEU A 39 26.23 3.63 -5.21
CA LEU A 39 25.23 4.51 -5.85
C LEU A 39 25.73 5.94 -6.11
N ALA A 40 26.70 6.43 -5.33
CA ALA A 40 27.36 7.70 -5.60
C ALA A 40 28.27 7.62 -6.84
N LYS A 41 29.09 6.56 -6.92
CA LYS A 41 29.99 6.32 -8.07
C LYS A 41 29.24 6.10 -9.39
N VAL A 42 28.10 5.40 -9.35
CA VAL A 42 27.22 5.24 -10.51
C VAL A 42 26.65 6.58 -10.98
N ARG A 43 26.28 7.48 -10.06
CA ARG A 43 25.81 8.84 -10.39
C ARG A 43 26.90 9.70 -11.03
N GLU A 44 28.15 9.46 -10.69
CA GLU A 44 29.32 10.10 -11.31
C GLU A 44 29.70 9.50 -12.67
N GLY A 45 28.93 8.52 -13.17
CA GLY A 45 29.14 7.89 -14.47
C GLY A 45 30.31 6.91 -14.51
N LEU A 46 30.79 6.45 -13.35
CA LEU A 46 31.87 5.47 -13.28
C LEU A 46 31.33 4.09 -13.71
N PRO A 47 32.10 3.35 -14.53
CA PRO A 47 31.70 2.01 -14.98
C PRO A 47 31.67 1.05 -13.77
N VAL A 48 30.64 0.20 -13.73
CA VAL A 48 30.53 -0.90 -12.78
C VAL A 48 30.97 -2.16 -13.53
N GLU A 49 31.95 -2.89 -12.99
CA GLU A 49 32.37 -4.18 -13.57
C GLU A 49 31.22 -5.19 -13.52
N ASP A 50 31.04 -5.95 -14.59
CA ASP A 50 30.06 -7.03 -14.65
C ASP A 50 30.46 -8.14 -13.65
N GLY A 51 29.66 -8.30 -12.60
CA GLY A 51 29.79 -9.35 -11.60
C GLY A 51 28.46 -9.60 -10.90
N ASP A 52 28.35 -10.74 -10.21
CA ASP A 52 27.16 -11.16 -9.46
C ASP A 52 26.90 -10.22 -8.26
N LEU A 53 26.44 -9.00 -8.55
CA LEU A 53 25.75 -8.18 -7.56
C LEU A 53 24.54 -8.99 -7.07
N TYR A 54 24.48 -9.22 -5.75
CA TYR A 54 23.34 -9.88 -5.12
C TYR A 54 22.03 -9.33 -5.71
N PRO A 55 21.10 -10.18 -6.20
CA PRO A 55 19.94 -9.76 -6.99
C PRO A 55 18.92 -8.83 -6.28
N VAL A 56 19.18 -8.50 -5.01
CA VAL A 56 18.29 -7.77 -4.10
C VAL A 56 18.37 -6.24 -4.29
N LEU A 57 19.03 -5.76 -5.35
CA LEU A 57 18.92 -4.36 -5.78
C LEU A 57 17.90 -4.15 -6.90
N SER A 58 17.10 -5.17 -7.22
CA SER A 58 15.94 -5.05 -8.11
C SER A 58 14.61 -5.03 -7.33
N THR A 59 13.68 -4.27 -7.89
CA THR A 59 12.32 -3.98 -7.41
C THR A 59 11.56 -5.20 -6.89
N ARG A 60 10.82 -5.00 -5.78
CA ARG A 60 9.92 -5.99 -5.15
C ARG A 60 9.19 -6.87 -6.17
N GLU A 61 9.54 -8.16 -6.17
CA GLU A 61 8.65 -9.22 -6.64
C GLU A 61 7.96 -9.79 -5.39
N GLU A 62 6.64 -9.62 -5.29
CA GLU A 62 5.84 -10.25 -4.23
C GLU A 62 5.84 -11.77 -4.45
N LYS A 63 6.76 -12.45 -3.77
CA LYS A 63 6.76 -13.90 -3.72
C LYS A 63 5.59 -14.35 -2.85
N ARG A 64 4.51 -14.80 -3.49
CA ARG A 64 3.33 -15.38 -2.82
C ARG A 64 3.80 -16.57 -1.98
N VAL A 65 3.79 -16.43 -0.65
CA VAL A 65 4.12 -17.53 0.25
C VAL A 65 2.98 -18.55 0.15
N THR A 66 3.27 -19.73 -0.37
CA THR A 66 2.28 -20.80 -0.50
C THR A 66 2.08 -21.48 0.86
N ASN A 67 0.93 -22.13 1.07
CA ASN A 67 0.70 -22.92 2.28
C ASN A 67 1.75 -24.02 2.48
N ALA A 68 2.35 -24.53 1.39
CA ALA A 68 3.44 -25.50 1.45
C ALA A 68 4.75 -24.88 1.98
N GLU A 69 5.03 -23.63 1.60
CA GLU A 69 6.20 -22.89 2.09
C GLU A 69 6.04 -22.49 3.57
N ILE A 70 4.82 -22.11 3.98
CA ILE A 70 4.49 -21.89 5.41
C ILE A 70 4.69 -23.19 6.20
N ALA A 71 4.23 -24.32 5.67
CA ALA A 71 4.41 -25.62 6.32
C ALA A 71 5.87 -26.05 6.43
N ARG A 72 6.68 -25.76 5.40
CA ARG A 72 8.12 -26.02 5.40
C ARG A 72 8.85 -25.18 6.45
N LEU A 73 8.42 -23.93 6.66
CA LEU A 73 9.09 -22.98 7.56
C LEU A 73 8.67 -23.15 9.03
N MET A 74 7.40 -23.45 9.28
CA MET A 74 6.87 -23.52 10.64
C MET A 74 6.92 -24.93 11.25
N GLY A 75 7.10 -25.94 10.41
CA GLY A 75 6.97 -27.34 10.81
C GLY A 75 5.51 -27.79 10.82
N PRO A 76 5.23 -29.06 10.47
CA PRO A 76 3.87 -29.57 10.40
C PRO A 76 3.14 -29.54 11.76
N GLU A 77 3.87 -29.65 12.87
CA GLU A 77 3.32 -29.68 14.22
C GLU A 77 2.71 -28.33 14.63
N VAL A 78 3.41 -27.23 14.33
CA VAL A 78 2.96 -25.86 14.66
C VAL A 78 1.73 -25.48 13.84
N LEU A 79 1.65 -25.93 12.59
CA LEU A 79 0.48 -25.70 11.75
C LEU A 79 -0.76 -26.46 12.23
N GLU A 80 -0.59 -27.69 12.71
CA GLU A 80 -1.70 -28.47 13.29
C GLU A 80 -2.18 -27.86 14.61
N GLU A 81 -1.28 -27.35 15.44
CA GLU A 81 -1.64 -26.62 16.65
C GLU A 81 -2.42 -25.33 16.34
N MET A 82 -1.96 -24.55 15.36
CA MET A 82 -2.68 -23.35 14.91
C MET A 82 -4.05 -23.69 14.32
N ARG A 83 -4.18 -24.78 13.55
CA ARG A 83 -5.47 -25.26 13.03
C ARG A 83 -6.42 -25.69 14.14
N ALA A 84 -5.91 -26.33 15.19
CA ALA A 84 -6.70 -26.74 16.35
C ALA A 84 -7.23 -25.54 17.16
N GLN A 85 -6.50 -24.42 17.17
CA GLN A 85 -6.88 -23.20 17.89
C GLN A 85 -7.82 -22.28 17.09
N LEU A 86 -7.82 -22.38 15.76
CA LEU A 86 -8.72 -21.62 14.90
C LEU A 86 -10.10 -22.30 14.83
N ARG A 87 -11.14 -21.68 15.40
CA ARG A 87 -12.52 -22.18 15.24
C ARG A 87 -12.90 -22.10 13.75
N PRO A 88 -13.39 -23.19 13.14
CA PRO A 88 -13.74 -23.18 11.72
C PRO A 88 -14.91 -22.22 11.50
N THR A 89 -14.66 -21.17 10.72
CA THR A 89 -15.75 -20.41 10.08
C THR A 89 -16.33 -21.30 8.99
N VAL A 90 -17.65 -21.52 9.08
CA VAL A 90 -18.38 -22.37 8.14
C VAL A 90 -18.45 -21.64 6.80
N SER A 91 -17.47 -21.90 5.94
CA SER A 91 -17.52 -21.58 4.51
C SER A 91 -17.64 -22.91 3.77
N GLU A 92 -18.83 -23.18 3.22
CA GLU A 92 -19.04 -24.30 2.30
C GLU A 92 -18.09 -24.14 1.11
N SER A 93 -17.05 -24.97 1.07
CA SER A 93 -16.09 -25.02 -0.03
C SER A 93 -16.41 -26.19 -0.93
N LEU A 94 -16.43 -25.88 -2.23
CA LEU A 94 -16.61 -26.81 -3.34
C LEU A 94 -15.73 -28.07 -3.21
N LYS A 95 -16.34 -29.24 -3.42
CA LYS A 95 -15.64 -30.52 -3.62
C LYS A 95 -14.71 -30.42 -4.83
N VAL A 96 -13.41 -30.49 -4.57
CA VAL A 96 -12.39 -30.78 -5.59
C VAL A 96 -12.19 -32.29 -5.62
N GLU A 97 -12.69 -32.95 -6.66
CA GLU A 97 -12.34 -34.34 -6.95
C GLU A 97 -10.94 -34.40 -7.56
N CYS A 98 -9.99 -34.95 -6.83
CA CYS A 98 -8.66 -35.27 -7.35
C CYS A 98 -8.73 -36.55 -8.20
N ARG A 99 -8.60 -36.41 -9.53
CA ARG A 99 -8.38 -37.54 -10.44
C ARG A 99 -6.88 -37.69 -10.71
N ALA A 100 -6.34 -38.88 -10.49
CA ALA A 100 -4.95 -39.20 -10.80
C ALA A 100 -4.72 -39.16 -12.32
N VAL A 101 -3.75 -38.35 -12.76
CA VAL A 101 -3.27 -38.33 -14.14
C VAL A 101 -2.06 -39.26 -14.24
N VAL A 102 -2.22 -40.33 -15.00
CA VAL A 102 -1.11 -41.24 -15.35
C VAL A 102 -0.19 -40.53 -16.34
N ALA A 103 1.11 -40.51 -16.06
CA ALA A 103 2.11 -39.92 -16.94
C ALA A 103 2.16 -40.67 -18.29
N PRO A 104 2.27 -39.96 -19.43
CA PRO A 104 2.42 -40.61 -20.72
C PRO A 104 3.81 -41.25 -20.83
N PRO A 105 3.95 -42.38 -21.55
CA PRO A 105 5.24 -43.03 -21.76
C PRO A 105 6.16 -42.18 -22.63
N ALA A 106 7.46 -42.31 -22.39
CA ALA A 106 8.52 -41.65 -23.14
C ALA A 106 8.41 -41.96 -24.64
N GLY A 107 8.28 -40.90 -25.46
CA GLY A 107 8.33 -41.00 -26.92
C GLY A 107 9.76 -41.26 -27.43
N PRO A 108 9.90 -41.82 -28.64
CA PRO A 108 11.20 -42.12 -29.22
C PRO A 108 11.98 -40.84 -29.61
N ALA A 109 13.30 -40.98 -29.65
CA ALA A 109 14.26 -39.93 -29.93
C ALA A 109 14.01 -39.20 -31.26
N GLU A 110 14.15 -37.87 -31.23
CA GLU A 110 14.06 -37.01 -32.41
C GLU A 110 15.23 -37.25 -33.38
N PRO A 111 14.98 -37.18 -34.71
CA PRO A 111 16.05 -37.15 -35.69
C PRO A 111 16.64 -35.74 -35.82
N GLU A 112 17.95 -35.66 -35.95
CA GLU A 112 18.69 -34.47 -36.38
C GLU A 112 18.07 -33.93 -37.68
N THR A 113 17.66 -32.67 -37.66
CA THR A 113 17.30 -31.93 -38.88
C THR A 113 18.28 -30.77 -39.10
N ALA A 114 18.79 -30.76 -40.32
CA ALA A 114 19.77 -29.85 -40.85
C ALA A 114 19.21 -28.43 -41.07
N GLY A 115 20.14 -27.49 -41.21
CA GLY A 115 19.92 -26.04 -41.20
C GLY A 115 18.95 -25.46 -42.24
N GLY A 116 18.51 -24.23 -41.97
CA GLY A 116 17.79 -23.43 -42.94
C GLY A 116 17.16 -22.15 -42.38
N LEU A 117 17.82 -21.03 -42.65
CA LEU A 117 17.35 -19.65 -42.70
C LEU A 117 15.86 -19.38 -42.38
N GLY A 118 15.60 -18.52 -41.38
CA GLY A 118 14.26 -17.93 -41.21
C GLY A 118 14.05 -16.96 -40.05
N TYR A 119 14.96 -16.89 -39.07
CA TYR A 119 14.73 -16.17 -37.81
C TYR A 119 15.03 -14.65 -37.81
N ARG A 120 15.23 -14.00 -38.97
CA ARG A 120 15.61 -12.57 -39.04
C ARG A 120 14.47 -11.58 -39.28
N ARG A 121 13.24 -12.03 -39.55
CA ARG A 121 12.07 -11.13 -39.71
C ARG A 121 11.14 -11.08 -38.49
N PHE A 122 11.37 -11.95 -37.50
CA PHE A 122 10.53 -12.05 -36.29
C PHE A 122 10.85 -11.01 -35.20
N SER A 123 12.02 -10.38 -35.22
CA SER A 123 12.40 -9.46 -34.14
C SER A 123 11.84 -8.05 -34.27
N ARG A 124 11.39 -7.62 -35.46
CA ARG A 124 11.01 -6.21 -35.65
C ARG A 124 9.69 -5.85 -34.96
N ALA A 125 8.62 -6.62 -35.12
CA ALA A 125 7.32 -6.28 -34.52
C ALA A 125 7.34 -6.32 -32.99
N VAL A 126 8.00 -7.33 -32.40
CA VAL A 126 8.16 -7.44 -30.93
C VAL A 126 9.06 -6.31 -30.39
N ASN A 127 10.12 -5.94 -31.11
CA ASN A 127 10.96 -4.80 -30.73
C ASN A 127 10.21 -3.46 -30.82
N HIS A 128 9.32 -3.26 -31.80
CA HIS A 128 8.59 -1.98 -31.90
C HIS A 128 7.57 -1.82 -30.77
N PHE A 129 6.96 -2.92 -30.31
CA PHE A 129 6.05 -2.88 -29.16
C PHE A 129 6.80 -2.66 -27.84
N ALA A 130 7.95 -3.31 -27.66
CA ALA A 130 8.81 -3.11 -26.49
C ALA A 130 9.39 -1.69 -26.43
N ILE A 131 9.82 -1.12 -27.57
CA ILE A 131 10.32 0.25 -27.66
C ILE A 131 9.20 1.27 -27.40
N ALA A 132 7.98 1.03 -27.89
CA ALA A 132 6.84 1.91 -27.61
C ALA A 132 6.44 1.88 -26.12
N ALA A 133 6.43 0.70 -25.48
CA ALA A 133 6.16 0.58 -24.04
C ALA A 133 7.26 1.24 -23.19
N LEU A 134 8.54 1.06 -23.56
CA LEU A 134 9.68 1.74 -22.92
C LEU A 134 9.67 3.25 -23.14
N ALA A 135 9.23 3.73 -24.32
CA ALA A 135 9.10 5.16 -24.58
C ALA A 135 7.98 5.79 -23.74
N ILE A 136 6.84 5.10 -23.57
CA ILE A 136 5.75 5.56 -22.70
C ILE A 136 6.22 5.59 -21.23
N LEU A 137 6.93 4.56 -20.77
CA LEU A 137 7.54 4.52 -19.42
C LEU A 137 8.64 5.57 -19.23
N ALA A 138 9.43 5.89 -20.27
CA ALA A 138 10.47 6.91 -20.20
C ALA A 138 9.92 8.36 -20.27
N THR A 139 8.71 8.56 -20.81
CA THR A 139 8.02 9.86 -20.76
C THR A 139 7.29 10.13 -19.45
N ALA A 140 7.15 9.13 -18.58
CA ALA A 140 6.84 9.33 -17.17
C ALA A 140 8.09 9.87 -16.47
N GLY A 141 8.47 11.11 -16.81
CA GLY A 141 9.58 11.80 -16.18
C GLY A 141 9.40 11.84 -14.65
N PRO A 142 10.50 12.00 -13.88
CA PRO A 142 10.41 12.12 -12.44
C PRO A 142 9.41 13.24 -12.14
N ALA A 143 8.33 12.89 -11.43
CA ALA A 143 7.33 13.85 -10.98
C ALA A 143 8.12 14.99 -10.33
N ARG A 144 8.19 16.14 -10.99
CA ARG A 144 8.85 17.32 -10.42
C ARG A 144 8.11 17.58 -9.12
N ALA A 145 8.82 17.42 -8.00
CA ALA A 145 8.29 17.77 -6.69
C ALA A 145 7.72 19.19 -6.81
N GLN A 146 6.40 19.31 -6.79
CA GLN A 146 5.75 20.60 -6.83
C GLN A 146 6.04 21.24 -5.48
N GLN A 147 7.05 22.11 -5.47
CA GLN A 147 7.28 22.99 -4.36
C GLN A 147 6.09 23.93 -4.24
N LEU A 148 5.64 24.19 -3.02
CA LEU A 148 4.71 25.28 -2.77
C LEU A 148 5.27 26.58 -3.40
N PRO A 149 4.39 27.50 -3.84
CA PRO A 149 4.83 28.83 -4.27
C PRO A 149 5.78 29.43 -3.23
N THR A 150 6.93 29.92 -3.71
CA THR A 150 8.00 30.44 -2.85
C THR A 150 7.47 31.50 -1.88
N GLY A 151 7.77 31.34 -0.60
CA GLY A 151 7.42 32.30 0.46
C GLY A 151 6.08 32.08 1.16
N ARG A 152 5.31 31.03 0.83
CA ARG A 152 4.12 30.63 1.59
C ARG A 152 4.35 29.36 2.38
N ALA A 153 3.95 29.35 3.65
CA ALA A 153 3.97 28.14 4.47
C ALA A 153 2.77 27.23 4.14
N GLU A 154 1.67 27.82 3.66
CA GLU A 154 0.44 27.12 3.29
C GLU A 154 -0.20 27.69 2.01
N VAL A 155 -0.87 26.83 1.24
CA VAL A 155 -1.71 27.20 0.10
C VAL A 155 -3.11 26.64 0.30
N VAL A 156 -4.10 27.52 0.33
CA VAL A 156 -5.51 27.13 0.45
C VAL A 156 -6.14 27.02 -0.93
N THR A 157 -6.85 25.91 -1.17
CA THR A 157 -7.56 25.62 -2.42
C THR A 157 -9.00 25.22 -2.12
N THR A 158 -9.88 25.26 -3.13
CA THR A 158 -11.30 24.85 -3.05
C THR A 158 -11.55 23.48 -3.66
N GLU A 159 -10.52 22.88 -4.25
CA GLU A 159 -10.55 21.53 -4.80
C GLU A 159 -9.46 20.71 -4.11
N PRO A 160 -9.58 19.37 -4.02
CA PRO A 160 -8.56 18.49 -3.46
C PRO A 160 -7.37 18.33 -4.43
N ARG A 161 -6.82 19.45 -4.91
CA ARG A 161 -5.74 19.52 -5.90
C ARG A 161 -4.84 20.73 -5.64
N LEU A 162 -3.53 20.52 -5.75
CA LEU A 162 -2.51 21.56 -5.82
C LEU A 162 -1.72 21.40 -7.12
N GLY A 163 -1.94 22.30 -8.08
CA GLY A 163 -1.29 22.20 -9.38
C GLY A 163 -1.66 20.89 -10.09
N SER A 164 -0.70 19.99 -10.25
CA SER A 164 -0.92 18.65 -10.84
C SER A 164 -1.11 17.55 -9.80
N VAL A 165 -0.82 17.82 -8.52
CA VAL A 165 -1.02 16.86 -7.43
C VAL A 165 -2.50 16.81 -7.07
N VAL A 166 -3.08 15.62 -7.09
CA VAL A 166 -4.43 15.33 -6.60
C VAL A 166 -4.30 14.63 -5.27
N ALA A 167 -5.17 14.94 -4.32
CA ALA A 167 -5.19 14.26 -3.04
C ALA A 167 -5.42 12.74 -3.22
N ASN A 168 -4.81 11.90 -2.37
CA ASN A 168 -4.97 10.44 -2.50
C ASN A 168 -6.35 9.98 -2.03
N ALA A 169 -6.89 10.69 -1.03
CA ALA A 169 -8.24 10.53 -0.51
C ALA A 169 -8.99 11.87 -0.68
N PRO A 170 -9.46 12.23 -1.89
CA PRO A 170 -10.10 13.51 -2.16
C PRO A 170 -11.50 13.60 -1.51
N ILE A 171 -11.55 13.78 -0.19
CA ILE A 171 -12.81 13.97 0.56
C ILE A 171 -13.53 15.20 -0.03
N PRO A 172 -14.75 15.06 -0.55
CA PRO A 172 -15.50 16.19 -1.11
C PRO A 172 -15.83 17.24 -0.05
N ALA A 173 -15.86 18.51 -0.45
CA ALA A 173 -16.10 19.65 0.44
C ALA A 173 -17.41 19.53 1.24
N GLU A 174 -18.44 18.92 0.65
CA GLU A 174 -19.75 18.65 1.26
C GLU A 174 -19.68 17.61 2.40
N MET A 175 -18.63 16.79 2.45
CA MET A 175 -18.40 15.84 3.54
C MET A 175 -17.56 16.45 4.68
N HIS A 176 -17.06 17.68 4.54
CA HIS A 176 -16.29 18.33 5.60
C HIS A 176 -17.21 18.67 6.78
N ILE A 177 -16.97 18.05 7.93
CA ILE A 177 -17.76 18.28 9.13
C ILE A 177 -17.15 19.42 9.94
N ARG A 178 -17.92 20.51 10.13
CA ARG A 178 -17.50 21.63 11.00
C ARG A 178 -17.38 21.17 12.44
N ASN A 179 -16.24 21.46 13.08
CA ASN A 179 -16.04 21.25 14.51
C ASN A 179 -16.94 22.17 15.34
N GLU A 180 -17.52 21.58 16.38
CA GLU A 180 -18.43 22.22 17.33
C GLU A 180 -18.04 21.82 18.75
N GLY A 181 -18.47 22.60 19.73
CA GLY A 181 -18.38 22.22 21.14
C GLY A 181 -19.41 21.14 21.49
N SER A 182 -19.13 20.34 22.52
CA SER A 182 -20.14 19.47 23.13
C SER A 182 -21.31 20.28 23.72
N ASP A 183 -22.46 19.65 23.95
CA ASP A 183 -23.59 20.29 24.65
C ASP A 183 -23.39 20.33 26.18
N VAL A 184 -22.37 19.65 26.71
CA VAL A 184 -22.12 19.52 28.15
C VAL A 184 -21.18 20.60 28.66
N ASP A 185 -20.08 20.83 27.95
CA ASP A 185 -18.99 21.71 28.40
C ASP A 185 -18.47 22.67 27.31
N GLY A 186 -19.02 22.59 26.08
CA GLY A 186 -18.56 23.39 24.96
C GLY A 186 -17.15 23.05 24.45
N ALA A 187 -16.48 22.04 25.03
CA ALA A 187 -15.17 21.61 24.57
C ALA A 187 -15.28 21.00 23.17
N GLY A 188 -14.27 21.26 22.34
CA GLY A 188 -14.30 20.91 20.92
C GLY A 188 -14.42 19.41 20.64
N LEU A 189 -15.07 19.11 19.51
CA LEU A 189 -15.27 17.77 18.96
C LEU A 189 -14.45 17.58 17.67
N CYS A 190 -13.25 18.17 17.59
CA CYS A 190 -12.41 18.14 16.40
C CYS A 190 -12.05 16.70 15.97
N VAL A 191 -11.75 15.83 16.94
CA VAL A 191 -11.53 14.39 16.71
C VAL A 191 -12.75 13.77 16.03
N ILE A 192 -13.93 13.92 16.62
CA ILE A 192 -15.18 13.33 16.12
C ILE A 192 -15.51 13.87 14.72
N SER A 193 -15.32 15.17 14.52
CA SER A 193 -15.56 15.84 13.23
C SER A 193 -14.67 15.27 12.12
N SER A 194 -13.37 15.12 12.39
CA SER A 194 -12.41 14.56 11.43
C SER A 194 -12.69 13.09 11.12
N ILE A 195 -12.89 12.25 12.14
CA ILE A 195 -13.15 10.82 11.87
C ILE A 195 -14.51 10.59 11.20
N LEU A 196 -15.51 11.46 11.43
CA LEU A 196 -16.79 11.39 10.71
C LEU A 196 -16.60 11.71 9.23
N ALA A 197 -15.88 12.79 8.91
CA ALA A 197 -15.59 13.14 7.50
C ALA A 197 -14.84 11.99 6.79
N ASN A 198 -13.84 11.42 7.45
CA ASN A 198 -13.09 10.26 6.94
C ASN A 198 -13.99 9.03 6.77
N GLY A 199 -14.82 8.73 7.77
CA GLY A 199 -15.71 7.57 7.76
C GLY A 199 -16.80 7.68 6.69
N MET A 200 -17.38 8.87 6.50
CA MET A 200 -18.31 9.16 5.41
C MET A 200 -17.67 8.91 4.05
N TYR A 201 -16.45 9.43 3.84
CA TYR A 201 -15.70 9.21 2.61
C TYR A 201 -15.44 7.73 2.34
N GLN A 202 -15.14 6.96 3.39
CA GLN A 202 -14.87 5.53 3.30
C GLN A 202 -16.12 4.64 3.31
N GLY A 203 -17.33 5.21 3.37
CA GLY A 203 -18.58 4.43 3.44
C GLY A 203 -18.67 3.55 4.70
N VAL A 204 -18.23 4.07 5.84
CA VAL A 204 -18.39 3.40 7.15
C VAL A 204 -19.88 3.43 7.55
N PRO A 205 -20.52 2.29 7.87
CA PRO A 205 -21.94 2.19 8.13
C PRO A 205 -22.31 2.96 9.37
N GLY A 206 -23.43 3.67 9.31
CA GLY A 206 -23.93 4.49 10.41
C GLY A 206 -23.31 5.89 10.47
N LEU A 207 -22.33 6.21 9.62
CA LEU A 207 -21.70 7.53 9.55
C LEU A 207 -22.20 8.40 8.39
N GLU A 208 -22.99 7.85 7.46
CA GLU A 208 -23.42 8.50 6.21
C GLU A 208 -24.19 9.81 6.43
N SER A 209 -24.86 9.93 7.57
CA SER A 209 -25.63 11.13 7.94
C SER A 209 -24.78 12.22 8.60
N GLY A 210 -23.46 12.02 8.72
CA GLY A 210 -22.53 12.97 9.34
C GLY A 210 -22.95 13.31 10.77
N LYS A 211 -23.40 14.55 10.98
CA LYS A 211 -23.92 15.02 12.29
C LYS A 211 -25.23 14.35 12.71
N GLY A 212 -25.92 13.68 11.80
CA GLY A 212 -27.09 12.86 12.09
C GLY A 212 -26.76 11.47 12.66
N SER A 213 -25.48 11.07 12.65
CA SER A 213 -25.03 9.74 13.10
C SER A 213 -25.17 9.58 14.61
N GLU A 214 -25.31 8.33 15.07
CA GLU A 214 -25.28 8.03 16.50
C GLU A 214 -23.92 8.41 17.13
N LEU A 215 -22.83 8.33 16.37
CA LEU A 215 -21.51 8.74 16.84
C LEU A 215 -21.48 10.23 17.21
N TRP A 216 -22.02 11.09 16.33
CA TRP A 216 -22.10 12.53 16.61
C TRP A 216 -23.03 12.84 17.79
N LYS A 217 -24.23 12.25 17.80
CA LYS A 217 -25.21 12.49 18.88
C LYS A 217 -24.67 12.10 20.24
N ARG A 218 -24.02 10.93 20.32
CA ARG A 218 -23.43 10.43 21.56
C ARG A 218 -22.28 11.32 22.01
N ALA A 219 -21.43 11.77 21.08
CA ALA A 219 -20.33 12.68 21.40
C ALA A 219 -20.81 14.07 21.86
N LYS A 220 -21.88 14.61 21.27
CA LYS A 220 -22.50 15.87 21.68
C LYS A 220 -23.06 15.81 23.11
N ALA A 221 -23.56 14.65 23.53
CA ALA A 221 -24.17 14.42 24.83
C ALA A 221 -23.17 14.10 25.97
N GLU A 222 -21.87 14.12 25.69
CA GLU A 222 -20.81 13.92 26.68
C GLU A 222 -19.85 15.13 26.70
N PRO A 223 -19.06 15.34 27.77
CA PRO A 223 -17.97 16.32 27.75
C PRO A 223 -17.12 16.19 26.48
N GLY A 224 -16.65 17.29 25.89
CA GLY A 224 -15.84 17.26 24.66
C GLY A 224 -14.37 16.89 24.91
N GLY A 225 -13.47 17.29 24.02
CA GLY A 225 -12.03 17.07 24.20
C GLY A 225 -11.65 15.58 24.20
N TYR A 226 -11.76 14.95 23.02
CA TYR A 226 -11.46 13.53 22.87
C TYR A 226 -9.95 13.27 22.84
N TYR A 227 -9.55 12.20 23.51
CA TYR A 227 -8.21 11.62 23.53
C TYR A 227 -8.34 10.10 23.22
N PRO A 228 -7.24 9.37 22.94
CA PRO A 228 -7.31 8.02 22.38
C PRO A 228 -8.25 7.06 23.13
N GLU A 229 -8.11 6.91 24.44
CA GLU A 229 -8.91 5.94 25.22
C GLU A 229 -10.39 6.35 25.30
N LYS A 230 -10.67 7.66 25.33
CA LYS A 230 -12.04 8.17 25.33
C LYS A 230 -12.72 7.93 23.98
N LEU A 231 -11.99 8.12 22.87
CA LEU A 231 -12.49 7.80 21.55
C LEU A 231 -12.75 6.30 21.42
N GLU A 232 -11.79 5.46 21.82
CA GLU A 232 -11.93 4.00 21.75
C GLU A 232 -13.17 3.51 22.49
N LYS A 233 -13.42 4.01 23.71
CA LYS A 233 -14.61 3.65 24.49
C LYS A 233 -15.89 3.98 23.72
N LEU A 234 -15.97 5.19 23.16
CA LEU A 234 -17.13 5.63 22.37
C LEU A 234 -17.34 4.77 21.12
N LEU A 235 -16.27 4.46 20.39
CA LEU A 235 -16.35 3.65 19.17
C LEU A 235 -16.81 2.22 19.45
N LYS A 236 -16.32 1.61 20.53
CA LYS A 236 -16.77 0.27 20.95
C LYS A 236 -18.24 0.24 21.35
N GLU A 237 -18.77 1.35 21.87
CA GLU A 237 -20.18 1.47 22.23
C GLU A 237 -21.06 1.67 21.00
N VAL A 238 -20.68 2.58 20.10
CA VAL A 238 -21.56 3.04 19.01
C VAL A 238 -21.35 2.28 17.70
N LEU A 239 -20.14 1.81 17.42
CA LEU A 239 -19.74 1.14 16.18
C LEU A 239 -18.90 -0.13 16.47
N PRO A 240 -19.45 -1.11 17.22
CA PRO A 240 -18.68 -2.26 17.73
C PRO A 240 -18.06 -3.14 16.63
N ASP A 241 -18.67 -3.17 15.45
CA ASP A 241 -18.25 -4.05 14.34
C ASP A 241 -17.24 -3.37 13.39
N GLU A 242 -17.02 -2.06 13.52
CA GLU A 242 -16.14 -1.32 12.63
C GLU A 242 -14.67 -1.44 13.04
N LYS A 243 -13.82 -1.61 12.02
CA LYS A 243 -12.38 -1.77 12.21
C LYS A 243 -11.69 -0.44 12.04
N TRP A 244 -10.86 -0.09 13.01
CA TRP A 244 -10.07 1.12 13.01
C TRP A 244 -8.71 0.84 13.63
N PHE A 245 -7.78 1.74 13.38
CA PHE A 245 -6.46 1.74 13.99
C PHE A 245 -6.14 3.13 14.52
N SER A 246 -5.60 3.19 15.73
CA SER A 246 -5.16 4.42 16.39
C SER A 246 -3.74 4.23 16.92
N TRP A 247 -2.91 5.25 16.81
CA TRP A 247 -1.52 5.19 17.30
C TRP A 247 -1.04 6.55 17.78
N GLU A 248 -0.06 6.52 18.69
CA GLU A 248 0.68 7.72 19.11
C GLU A 248 2.16 7.57 18.76
N GLY A 249 2.80 8.64 18.32
CA GLY A 249 4.23 8.64 17.98
C GLY A 249 4.71 9.96 17.37
N GLU A 250 6.02 10.09 17.16
CA GLU A 250 6.61 11.33 16.65
C GLU A 250 6.64 11.40 15.11
N GLY A 251 6.52 10.26 14.42
CA GLY A 251 6.70 10.15 12.98
C GLY A 251 5.40 10.14 12.17
N THR A 252 5.47 10.63 10.93
CA THR A 252 4.36 10.68 9.97
C THR A 252 4.34 9.49 8.99
N ASP A 253 5.20 8.49 9.21
CA ASP A 253 5.35 7.34 8.30
C ASP A 253 4.04 6.55 8.15
N LEU A 254 3.31 6.35 9.24
CA LEU A 254 2.01 5.67 9.20
C LEU A 254 0.94 6.52 8.48
N VAL A 255 0.94 7.84 8.68
CA VAL A 255 0.06 8.75 7.94
C VAL A 255 0.32 8.57 6.45
N ARG A 256 1.57 8.67 6.01
CA ARG A 256 1.98 8.53 4.60
C ARG A 256 1.61 7.15 4.05
N ALA A 257 1.85 6.08 4.80
CA ALA A 257 1.60 4.71 4.37
C ALA A 257 0.11 4.41 4.13
N TYR A 258 -0.78 4.93 4.97
CA TYR A 258 -2.23 4.82 4.77
C TYR A 258 -2.72 5.72 3.65
N ASN A 259 -2.21 6.96 3.59
CA ASN A 259 -2.58 7.91 2.55
C ASN A 259 -2.22 7.42 1.15
N ALA A 260 -1.04 6.80 0.98
CA ALA A 260 -0.61 6.20 -0.29
C ALA A 260 -1.55 5.07 -0.78
N LYS A 261 -2.38 4.52 0.10
CA LYS A 261 -3.40 3.51 -0.22
C LYS A 261 -4.81 4.10 -0.38
N GLY A 262 -4.94 5.44 -0.38
CA GLY A 262 -6.20 6.16 -0.52
C GLY A 262 -7.01 6.30 0.78
N TYR A 263 -6.43 5.99 1.94
CA TYR A 263 -7.10 6.18 3.22
C TYR A 263 -6.88 7.61 3.73
N PRO A 264 -7.95 8.37 4.02
CA PRO A 264 -7.79 9.58 4.80
C PRO A 264 -7.44 9.24 6.25
N VAL A 265 -6.56 10.04 6.85
CA VAL A 265 -6.07 9.80 8.22
C VAL A 265 -6.47 10.97 9.10
N GLY A 266 -7.08 10.71 10.25
CA GLY A 266 -7.24 11.73 11.28
C GLY A 266 -5.91 11.90 11.99
N SER A 267 -5.37 13.12 12.10
CA SER A 267 -4.10 13.36 12.78
C SER A 267 -4.11 14.62 13.62
N THR A 268 -3.29 14.65 14.67
CA THR A 268 -3.10 15.88 15.43
C THR A 268 -2.32 16.92 14.64
N THR A 269 -2.66 18.18 14.88
CA THR A 269 -1.89 19.32 14.43
C THR A 269 -1.75 20.31 15.58
N ASN A 270 -0.54 20.81 15.80
CA ASN A 270 -0.23 21.70 16.91
C ASN A 270 -0.23 23.18 16.54
N THR A 271 -0.30 23.52 15.24
CA THR A 271 -0.26 24.90 14.75
C THR A 271 -0.74 24.97 13.29
N GLY A 272 -0.99 26.17 12.78
CA GLY A 272 -1.31 26.39 11.37
C GLY A 272 -1.55 27.86 11.05
N GLU A 273 -1.62 28.22 9.76
CA GLU A 273 -1.91 29.60 9.35
C GLU A 273 -3.32 30.03 9.79
N LEU A 274 -4.30 29.12 9.80
CA LEU A 274 -5.64 29.35 10.34
C LEU A 274 -5.62 29.82 11.81
N TYR A 275 -4.59 29.43 12.55
CA TYR A 275 -4.40 29.74 13.97
C TYR A 275 -3.32 30.80 14.20
N GLU A 276 -2.91 31.53 13.15
CA GLU A 276 -1.84 32.55 13.22
C GLU A 276 -0.53 32.00 13.80
N GLY A 277 -0.25 30.70 13.60
CA GLY A 277 0.92 30.04 14.17
C GLY A 277 0.85 29.75 15.67
N LYS A 278 -0.27 30.06 16.36
CA LYS A 278 -0.44 29.77 17.78
C LYS A 278 -0.55 28.26 18.04
N PRO A 279 -0.04 27.77 19.20
CA PRO A 279 -0.26 26.40 19.60
C PRO A 279 -1.75 26.05 19.73
N VAL A 280 -2.15 24.88 19.23
CA VAL A 280 -3.51 24.34 19.31
C VAL A 280 -3.49 22.85 19.61
N HIS A 281 -4.51 22.35 20.32
CA HIS A 281 -4.76 20.92 20.49
C HIS A 281 -5.88 20.51 19.55
N HIS A 282 -5.54 20.09 18.34
CA HIS A 282 -6.51 19.94 17.26
C HIS A 282 -6.28 18.67 16.45
N MET A 283 -7.38 18.06 15.99
CA MET A 283 -7.34 16.95 15.05
C MET A 283 -7.90 17.36 13.70
N ILE A 284 -7.16 17.10 12.64
CA ILE A 284 -7.46 17.36 11.24
C ILE A 284 -7.67 16.05 10.47
N SER A 285 -8.08 16.15 9.21
CA SER A 285 -8.12 15.02 8.28
C SER A 285 -7.08 15.21 7.17
N ASP A 286 -6.19 14.23 7.01
CA ASP A 286 -5.15 14.22 5.99
C ASP A 286 -5.66 13.47 4.76
N ALA A 287 -5.91 14.23 3.70
CA ALA A 287 -6.36 13.71 2.40
C ALA A 287 -5.21 13.34 1.47
N HIS A 288 -4.01 13.85 1.74
CA HIS A 288 -2.79 13.57 0.99
C HIS A 288 -1.58 13.71 1.90
N LEU A 289 -0.62 12.80 1.79
CA LEU A 289 0.74 12.99 2.27
C LEU A 289 1.69 12.18 1.41
N ASP A 290 2.65 12.84 0.78
CA ASP A 290 3.77 12.20 0.07
C ASP A 290 5.12 12.72 0.59
N GLU A 291 6.17 12.67 -0.24
CA GLU A 291 7.50 13.18 0.12
C GLU A 291 7.59 14.71 0.06
N ALA A 292 6.72 15.37 -0.71
CA ALA A 292 6.81 16.80 -1.01
C ALA A 292 5.76 17.61 -0.25
N VAL A 293 4.50 17.16 -0.25
CA VAL A 293 3.35 17.93 0.22
C VAL A 293 2.37 17.10 1.04
N ALA A 294 1.59 17.81 1.85
CA ALA A 294 0.43 17.26 2.56
C ALA A 294 -0.82 18.10 2.22
N CYS A 295 -1.97 17.43 2.12
CA CYS A 295 -3.28 18.07 2.00
C CYS A 295 -4.06 17.86 3.28
N ILE A 296 -4.31 18.96 4.00
CA ILE A 296 -5.01 19.01 5.26
C ILE A 296 -6.43 19.51 5.02
N ILE A 297 -7.41 18.84 5.62
CA ILE A 297 -8.77 19.32 5.78
C ILE A 297 -8.95 19.65 7.26
N ASP A 298 -9.06 20.95 7.54
CA ASP A 298 -9.27 21.45 8.89
C ASP A 298 -10.77 21.65 9.14
N ASN A 299 -11.33 20.93 10.10
CA ASN A 299 -12.75 21.01 10.46
C ASN A 299 -13.16 22.37 11.09
N ASN A 300 -12.22 23.27 11.41
CA ASN A 300 -12.53 24.65 11.76
C ASN A 300 -12.74 25.56 10.53
N ASP A 301 -12.37 25.10 9.32
CA ASP A 301 -12.57 25.79 8.05
C ASP A 301 -13.05 24.84 6.93
N PRO A 302 -14.28 24.28 7.04
CA PRO A 302 -14.81 23.31 6.10
C PRO A 302 -14.95 23.88 4.68
N GLY A 303 -14.88 22.99 3.68
CA GLY A 303 -14.88 23.34 2.26
C GLY A 303 -13.56 23.88 1.70
N LYS A 304 -12.48 23.86 2.49
CA LYS A 304 -11.13 24.25 2.07
C LYS A 304 -10.15 23.08 2.20
N TYR A 305 -9.16 23.09 1.32
CA TYR A 305 -8.03 22.16 1.32
C TYR A 305 -6.74 22.95 1.50
N ARG A 306 -6.03 22.66 2.58
CA ARG A 306 -4.83 23.37 3.02
C ARG A 306 -3.61 22.54 2.67
N TRP A 307 -2.83 23.03 1.73
CA TRP A 307 -1.62 22.36 1.27
C TRP A 307 -0.39 22.94 1.95
N VAL A 308 0.40 22.07 2.55
CA VAL A 308 1.68 22.40 3.20
C VAL A 308 2.78 21.50 2.66
N THR A 309 4.05 21.82 2.95
CA THR A 309 5.14 20.88 2.65
C THR A 309 5.08 19.69 3.61
N ALA A 310 5.58 18.52 3.19
CA ALA A 310 5.65 17.35 4.05
C ALA A 310 6.48 17.62 5.33
N ALA A 311 7.52 18.47 5.23
CA ALA A 311 8.32 18.90 6.37
C ALA A 311 7.52 19.79 7.34
N GLU A 312 6.73 20.72 6.82
CA GLU A 312 5.85 21.56 7.65
C GLU A 312 4.75 20.72 8.31
N PHE A 313 4.17 19.76 7.60
CA PHE A 313 3.24 18.79 8.17
C PHE A 313 3.88 18.00 9.32
N ALA A 314 5.07 17.43 9.11
CA ALA A 314 5.80 16.68 10.12
C ALA A 314 6.14 17.53 11.35
N ARG A 315 6.44 18.83 11.17
CA ARG A 315 6.66 19.78 12.28
C ARG A 315 5.38 20.03 13.09
N ARG A 316 4.22 20.07 12.42
CA ARG A 316 2.91 20.32 13.03
C ARG A 316 2.32 19.09 13.73
N PHE A 317 2.68 17.89 13.29
CA PHE A 317 2.06 16.65 13.73
C PHE A 317 2.15 16.38 15.26
N PRO A 318 3.32 16.55 15.92
CA PRO A 318 3.42 16.31 17.35
C PRO A 318 2.69 17.38 18.19
N ASP A 319 1.80 16.93 19.06
CA ASP A 319 1.07 17.77 20.00
C ASP A 319 1.35 17.31 21.44
N GLY A 320 1.86 18.20 22.30
CA GLY A 320 2.32 17.80 23.65
C GLY A 320 3.49 16.79 23.66
N GLY A 321 4.26 16.73 22.57
CA GLY A 321 5.45 15.87 22.43
C GLY A 321 5.22 14.58 21.64
N LYS A 322 3.97 14.21 21.33
CA LYS A 322 3.65 13.07 20.46
C LYS A 322 2.53 13.45 19.50
N GLY A 323 2.55 12.94 18.28
CA GLY A 323 1.39 13.01 17.40
C GLY A 323 0.45 11.84 17.68
N TRP A 324 -0.83 12.04 17.37
CA TRP A 324 -1.84 11.00 17.41
C TRP A 324 -2.45 10.86 16.01
N GLY A 325 -2.52 9.62 15.52
CA GLY A 325 -3.18 9.26 14.27
C GLY A 325 -4.33 8.28 14.48
N PHE A 326 -5.36 8.39 13.63
CA PHE A 326 -6.53 7.53 13.57
C PHE A 326 -6.92 7.24 12.12
N VAL A 327 -7.28 6.00 11.81
CA VAL A 327 -7.76 5.61 10.48
C VAL A 327 -8.85 4.54 10.57
N TRP A 328 -9.91 4.68 9.76
CA TRP A 328 -10.84 3.58 9.53
C TRP A 328 -10.22 2.59 8.56
N LEU A 329 -10.31 1.28 8.84
CA LEU A 329 -9.68 0.24 8.03
C LEU A 329 -10.61 -0.29 6.92
N ARG A 330 -11.66 0.46 6.59
CA ARG A 330 -12.55 0.18 5.46
C ARG A 330 -11.97 0.79 4.19
N LEU A 331 -11.91 0.01 3.11
CA LEU A 331 -11.46 0.52 1.82
C LEU A 331 -12.47 1.57 1.29
N PRO A 332 -12.01 2.72 0.78
CA PRO A 332 -12.88 3.68 0.14
C PRO A 332 -13.65 3.06 -1.03
N PRO A 333 -14.96 3.37 -1.19
CA PRO A 333 -15.73 2.93 -2.34
C PRO A 333 -15.09 3.43 -3.65
N GLY A 334 -14.82 2.52 -4.59
CA GLY A 334 -14.23 2.81 -5.91
C GLY A 334 -12.78 2.33 -6.12
N LEU A 335 -12.05 2.00 -5.05
CA LEU A 335 -10.74 1.33 -5.17
C LEU A 335 -10.89 -0.13 -5.64
N ASP A 336 -11.90 -0.84 -5.13
CA ASP A 336 -12.20 -2.22 -5.53
C ASP A 336 -12.64 -2.31 -7.00
N ASP A 337 -13.45 -1.34 -7.46
CA ASP A 337 -13.93 -1.30 -8.83
C ASP A 337 -12.77 -1.10 -9.82
N SER A 338 -11.80 -0.24 -9.49
CA SER A 338 -10.65 0.01 -10.35
C SER A 338 -9.77 -1.22 -10.53
N LEU A 339 -9.55 -1.99 -9.47
CA LEU A 339 -8.85 -3.27 -9.53
C LEU A 339 -9.66 -4.31 -10.32
N TYR A 340 -10.98 -4.33 -10.13
CA TYR A 340 -11.87 -5.19 -10.90
C TYR A 340 -11.83 -4.87 -12.40
N TYR A 341 -11.91 -3.60 -12.78
CA TYR A 341 -11.83 -3.16 -14.18
C TYR A 341 -10.45 -3.40 -14.79
N ALA A 342 -9.37 -3.15 -14.04
CA ALA A 342 -8.02 -3.47 -14.51
C ALA A 342 -7.84 -4.98 -14.74
N ALA A 343 -8.32 -5.82 -13.82
CA ALA A 343 -8.31 -7.26 -13.97
C ALA A 343 -9.18 -7.72 -15.15
N ALA A 344 -10.38 -7.16 -15.30
CA ALA A 344 -11.27 -7.45 -16.41
C ALA A 344 -10.66 -7.05 -17.77
N LEU A 345 -10.00 -5.88 -17.85
CA LEU A 345 -9.32 -5.41 -19.04
C LEU A 345 -8.12 -6.30 -19.40
N LEU A 346 -7.34 -6.74 -18.40
CA LEU A 346 -6.25 -7.70 -18.61
C LEU A 346 -6.76 -9.05 -19.11
N LEU A 347 -7.84 -9.57 -18.52
CA LEU A 347 -8.47 -10.82 -18.96
C LEU A 347 -9.04 -10.70 -20.38
N ALA A 348 -9.72 -9.59 -20.70
CA ALA A 348 -10.21 -9.32 -22.05
C ALA A 348 -9.07 -9.20 -23.06
N SER A 349 -7.98 -8.52 -22.69
CA SER A 349 -6.78 -8.39 -23.54
C SER A 349 -6.12 -9.75 -23.77
N ALA A 350 -5.99 -10.58 -22.74
CA ALA A 350 -5.46 -11.93 -22.87
C ALA A 350 -6.37 -12.82 -23.75
N ALA A 351 -7.69 -12.72 -23.58
CA ALA A 351 -8.67 -13.46 -24.37
C ALA A 351 -8.69 -13.03 -25.85
N LEU A 352 -8.37 -11.77 -26.16
CA LEU A 352 -8.22 -11.30 -27.54
C LEU A 352 -6.88 -11.70 -28.16
N LEU A 353 -5.82 -11.79 -27.37
CA LEU A 353 -4.49 -12.18 -27.84
C LEU A 353 -4.35 -13.68 -28.10
N LEU A 354 -5.07 -14.52 -27.34
CA LEU A 354 -5.04 -15.98 -27.48
C LEU A 354 -5.48 -16.47 -28.88
N PRO A 355 -6.62 -16.05 -29.46
CA PRO A 355 -7.03 -16.41 -30.81
C PRO A 355 -6.06 -15.96 -31.89
N SER A 356 -5.49 -14.75 -31.77
CA SER A 356 -4.50 -14.25 -32.73
C SER A 356 -3.23 -15.11 -32.73
N ASN A 357 -2.77 -15.54 -31.55
CA ASN A 357 -1.63 -16.46 -31.45
C ASN A 357 -1.95 -17.84 -32.01
N LEU A 358 -3.18 -18.34 -31.80
CA LEU A 358 -3.61 -19.65 -32.31
C LEU A 358 -3.77 -19.66 -33.84
N LEU A 359 -4.38 -18.62 -34.40
CA LEU A 359 -4.49 -18.42 -35.85
C LEU A 359 -3.12 -18.30 -36.49
N TRP A 360 -2.20 -17.58 -35.83
CA TRP A 360 -0.84 -17.42 -36.30
C TRP A 360 -0.06 -18.76 -36.29
N LEU A 361 -0.18 -19.55 -35.21
CA LEU A 361 0.39 -20.90 -35.12
C LEU A 361 -0.19 -21.84 -36.19
N MET A 362 -1.51 -21.77 -36.45
CA MET A 362 -2.15 -22.56 -37.50
C MET A 362 -1.67 -22.15 -38.90
N ALA A 363 -1.53 -20.85 -39.16
CA ALA A 363 -0.98 -20.34 -40.41
C ALA A 363 0.49 -20.77 -40.62
N ALA A 364 1.33 -20.66 -39.59
CA ALA A 364 2.72 -21.11 -39.61
C ALA A 364 2.83 -22.63 -39.86
N ARG A 365 2.00 -23.44 -39.20
CA ARG A 365 1.93 -24.89 -39.41
C ARG A 365 1.52 -25.25 -40.84
N ASN A 366 0.53 -24.55 -41.40
CA ASN A 366 0.07 -24.79 -42.77
C ASN A 366 1.14 -24.38 -43.80
N ALA A 367 1.81 -23.25 -43.60
CA ALA A 367 2.93 -22.82 -44.44
C ALA A 367 4.09 -23.82 -44.41
N TYR A 368 4.44 -24.34 -43.23
CA TYR A 368 5.46 -25.37 -43.08
C TYR A 368 5.10 -26.65 -43.85
N ARG A 369 3.87 -27.16 -43.69
CA ARG A 369 3.38 -28.35 -44.42
C ARG A 369 3.40 -28.16 -45.94
N ALA A 370 3.03 -26.98 -46.44
CA ALA A 370 3.08 -26.68 -47.87
C ALA A 370 4.52 -26.68 -48.40
N SER A 371 5.48 -26.20 -47.60
CA SER A 371 6.90 -26.18 -47.99
C SER A 371 7.56 -27.57 -48.03
N THR A 372 7.06 -28.52 -47.25
CA THR A 372 7.63 -29.89 -47.17
C THR A 372 6.94 -30.89 -48.11
N ALA A 373 5.75 -30.57 -48.62
CA ALA A 373 4.99 -31.44 -49.53
C ALA A 373 5.52 -31.49 -50.97
N VAL A 374 6.52 -30.68 -51.34
CA VAL A 374 7.09 -30.66 -52.70
C VAL A 374 8.51 -31.23 -52.69
N ARG A 375 8.62 -32.56 -52.70
CA ARG A 375 9.71 -33.27 -53.39
C ARG A 375 9.19 -34.61 -53.95
N PRO A 376 8.54 -34.60 -55.12
CA PRO A 376 8.56 -35.78 -55.97
C PRO A 376 9.97 -35.94 -56.56
N SER A 377 10.42 -37.20 -56.58
CA SER A 377 11.67 -37.72 -57.12
C SER A 377 11.96 -37.33 -58.56
#